data_AF-A0A7K4JQR7-F1
#
_entry.id   AF-A0A7K4JQR7-F1
#
_cell.length_a   1.000
_cell.length_b   1.000
_cell.length_c   1.000
_cell.angle_alpha   90.00
_cell.angle_beta   90.00
_cell.angle_gamma   90.00
#
_symmetry.space_group_name_H-M   'P 1'
#
loop_
_entity.id
_entity.type
_entity.pdbx_description
1 polymer ?
#
loop_
_entity_poly.entity_id
_entity_poly.type
_entity_poly.pdbx_seq_one_letter_code
_entity_poly.pdbx_strand_id
1 'polypeptide(L)'
;DIRLIEVTENICKRLLDYNLHKERSGSNRFAKGMSETFETLHNLVHKGVKVVMDIPYELWNETSAEVADLKKQCDVLVEEYEDVIEDWYRHHQTEDLSQFLCAEHVLKGKDTSCLAETWNGKKGDLASIGEKQSKKKSGKKKKKGRKDESEGADGLPPAGEALEESGVQEAAPLAHSPADEL
;
A
#
# COMPACT_ATOMS: atom_id res chain seq x y z
N ASP A 1 25.65 9.61 18.09
CA ASP A 1 25.96 9.17 16.72
C ASP A 1 25.35 7.85 16.32
N ILE A 2 25.58 6.75 17.05
CA ILE A 2 25.07 5.43 16.63
C ILE A 2 23.57 5.43 16.26
N ARG A 3 22.74 6.19 17.02
CA ARG A 3 21.30 6.32 16.74
C ARG A 3 20.95 7.12 15.48
N LEU A 4 21.74 8.14 15.11
CA LEU A 4 21.48 8.95 13.93
C LEU A 4 21.83 8.17 12.67
N ILE A 5 23.01 7.53 12.67
CA ILE A 5 23.53 6.72 11.57
C ILE A 5 22.56 5.56 11.25
N GLU A 6 22.07 4.84 12.27
CA GLU A 6 21.10 3.75 12.05
C GLU A 6 19.79 4.23 11.40
N VAL A 7 19.35 5.45 11.74
CA VAL A 7 18.12 6.04 11.17
C VAL A 7 18.36 6.49 9.74
N THR A 8 19.44 7.21 9.46
CA THR A 8 19.76 7.73 8.12
C THR A 8 20.04 6.62 7.12
N GLU A 9 20.69 5.53 7.52
CA GLU A 9 20.94 4.37 6.64
C GLU A 9 19.67 3.54 6.31
N ASN A 10 18.62 3.66 7.14
CA ASN A 10 17.39 2.88 6.98
C ASN A 10 16.19 3.70 6.49
N ILE A 11 16.23 5.03 6.54
CA ILE A 11 15.09 5.87 6.16
C ILE A 11 14.75 5.72 4.68
N CYS A 12 15.76 5.73 3.80
CA CYS A 12 15.53 5.64 2.36
C CYS A 12 15.01 4.27 1.92
N LYS A 13 15.32 3.19 2.66
CA LYS A 13 14.77 1.85 2.38
C LYS A 13 13.24 1.82 2.47
N ARG A 14 12.65 2.64 3.35
CA ARG A 14 11.19 2.74 3.53
C ARG A 14 10.47 3.33 2.31
N LEU A 15 11.18 3.99 1.39
CA LEU A 15 10.61 4.49 0.15
C LEU A 15 10.18 3.35 -0.78
N LEU A 16 10.74 2.15 -0.63
CA LEU A 16 10.31 0.97 -1.38
C LEU A 16 8.90 0.49 -1.01
N ASP A 17 8.34 0.95 0.11
CA ASP A 17 6.93 0.66 0.45
C ASP A 17 5.94 1.56 -0.31
N TYR A 18 6.43 2.54 -1.07
CA TYR A 18 5.60 3.49 -1.79
C TYR A 18 5.30 2.99 -3.19
N ASN A 19 4.13 3.39 -3.69
CA ASN A 19 3.70 3.17 -5.06
C ASN A 19 3.48 4.50 -5.76
N LEU A 20 3.47 4.40 -7.09
CA LEU A 20 3.19 5.52 -7.95
C LEU A 20 1.69 5.61 -8.26
N HIS A 21 1.12 6.73 -7.89
CA HIS A 21 -0.26 7.14 -8.16
C HIS A 21 -0.27 8.08 -9.36
N LYS A 22 -0.43 7.53 -10.56
CA LYS A 22 -0.43 8.31 -11.82
C LYS A 22 -1.59 9.29 -11.92
N GLU A 23 -2.66 9.05 -11.16
CA GLU A 23 -3.83 9.91 -11.05
C GLU A 23 -3.60 11.19 -10.23
N ARG A 24 -2.51 11.24 -9.43
CA ARG A 24 -2.17 12.37 -8.57
C ARG A 24 -1.11 13.26 -9.21
N SER A 25 -0.93 14.45 -8.66
CA SER A 25 0.07 15.43 -9.12
C SER A 25 1.08 15.78 -8.03
N GLY A 26 2.27 16.23 -8.45
CA GLY A 26 3.32 16.68 -7.53
C GLY A 26 3.89 15.54 -6.68
N SER A 27 4.28 15.88 -5.46
CA SER A 27 4.83 14.95 -4.47
C SER A 27 3.81 13.90 -4.00
N ASN A 28 2.51 14.23 -4.07
CA ASN A 28 1.40 13.33 -3.68
C ASN A 28 1.26 12.10 -4.57
N ARG A 29 2.02 12.00 -5.67
CA ARG A 29 2.11 10.82 -6.54
C ARG A 29 2.76 9.62 -5.85
N PHE A 30 3.58 9.84 -4.84
CA PHE A 30 4.19 8.76 -4.08
C PHE A 30 3.38 8.52 -2.82
N ALA A 31 2.63 7.42 -2.78
CA ALA A 31 1.85 7.05 -1.59
C ALA A 31 1.86 5.53 -1.38
N LYS A 32 1.61 5.12 -0.14
CA LYS A 32 1.52 3.69 0.20
C LYS A 32 0.16 3.12 -0.23
N GLY A 33 0.16 1.86 -0.63
CA GLY A 33 -1.04 1.15 -1.09
C GLY A 33 -1.14 1.07 -2.61
N MET A 34 -2.22 0.47 -3.11
CA MET A 34 -2.47 0.36 -4.54
C MET A 34 -2.95 1.71 -5.11
N SER A 35 -2.54 2.02 -6.34
CA SER A 35 -3.09 3.19 -7.06
C SER A 35 -4.52 2.92 -7.52
N GLU A 36 -5.32 3.98 -7.71
CA GLU A 36 -6.73 3.84 -8.11
C GLU A 36 -6.88 3.12 -9.45
N THR A 37 -5.99 3.41 -10.40
CA THR A 37 -5.94 2.72 -11.70
C THR A 37 -5.68 1.23 -11.53
N PHE A 38 -4.79 0.89 -10.60
CA PHE A 38 -4.36 -0.46 -10.37
C PHE A 38 -5.42 -1.27 -9.61
N GLU A 39 -6.06 -0.65 -8.64
CA GLU A 39 -7.21 -1.23 -7.95
C GLU A 39 -8.37 -1.49 -8.92
N THR A 40 -8.64 -0.57 -9.83
CA THR A 40 -9.64 -0.78 -10.90
C THR A 40 -9.26 -1.98 -11.77
N LEU A 41 -7.99 -2.07 -12.18
CA LEU A 41 -7.49 -3.16 -13.00
C LEU A 41 -7.63 -4.53 -12.32
N HIS A 42 -7.26 -4.61 -11.05
CA HIS A 42 -7.38 -5.81 -10.24
C HIS A 42 -8.83 -6.25 -10.06
N ASN A 43 -9.76 -5.29 -9.92
CA ASN A 43 -11.20 -5.55 -9.89
C ASN A 43 -11.72 -6.12 -11.21
N LEU A 44 -11.18 -5.71 -12.37
CA LEU A 44 -11.55 -6.27 -13.67
C LEU A 44 -11.04 -7.71 -13.82
N VAL A 45 -9.77 -7.95 -13.48
CA VAL A 45 -9.17 -9.29 -13.51
C VAL A 45 -9.92 -10.25 -12.59
N HIS A 46 -10.26 -9.81 -11.37
CA HIS A 46 -11.02 -10.60 -10.40
C HIS A 46 -12.46 -10.90 -10.87
N LYS A 47 -13.06 -10.04 -11.71
CA LYS A 47 -14.37 -10.28 -12.35
C LYS A 47 -14.29 -11.19 -13.58
N GLY A 48 -13.11 -11.73 -13.90
CA GLY A 48 -12.90 -12.65 -15.02
C GLY A 48 -12.68 -11.96 -16.36
N VAL A 49 -12.46 -10.64 -16.36
CA VAL A 49 -12.04 -9.93 -17.59
C VAL A 49 -10.57 -10.24 -17.83
N LYS A 50 -10.25 -10.83 -18.98
CA LYS A 50 -8.87 -11.10 -19.39
C LYS A 50 -8.18 -9.80 -19.80
N VAL A 51 -7.58 -9.12 -18.83
CA VAL A 51 -6.66 -8.02 -19.07
C VAL A 51 -5.30 -8.63 -19.38
N VAL A 52 -4.86 -8.53 -20.64
CA VAL A 52 -3.48 -8.86 -21.00
C VAL A 52 -2.64 -7.62 -20.74
N MET A 53 -1.72 -7.72 -19.79
CA MET A 53 -0.63 -6.77 -19.62
C MET A 53 0.69 -7.48 -19.88
N ASP A 54 1.70 -6.72 -20.30
CA ASP A 54 3.07 -7.20 -20.52
C ASP A 54 3.81 -7.53 -19.21
N ILE A 55 3.14 -7.45 -18.05
CA ILE A 55 3.68 -7.69 -16.72
C ILE A 55 2.80 -8.72 -16.01
N PRO A 56 3.36 -9.80 -15.45
CA PRO A 56 2.60 -10.80 -14.70
C PRO A 56 2.02 -10.21 -13.40
N TYR A 57 0.87 -10.73 -12.99
CA TYR A 57 0.09 -10.22 -11.85
C TYR A 57 0.87 -10.13 -10.54
N GLU A 58 1.82 -11.04 -10.31
CA GLU A 58 2.68 -11.07 -9.12
C GLU A 58 3.60 -9.84 -9.02
N LEU A 59 3.98 -9.25 -10.17
CA LEU A 59 4.86 -8.08 -10.24
C LEU A 59 4.11 -6.75 -10.21
N TRP A 60 2.78 -6.78 -10.17
CA TRP A 60 2.02 -5.56 -10.33
C TRP A 60 2.11 -4.60 -9.12
N ASN A 61 2.44 -5.11 -7.94
CA ASN A 61 2.70 -4.31 -6.74
C ASN A 61 4.20 -4.13 -6.46
N GLU A 62 5.05 -4.49 -7.43
CA GLU A 62 6.47 -4.29 -7.28
C GLU A 62 6.81 -2.80 -7.42
N THR A 63 7.87 -2.39 -6.72
CA THR A 63 8.37 -1.02 -6.77
C THR A 63 8.64 -0.58 -8.20
N SER A 64 7.89 0.41 -8.68
CA SER A 64 8.13 1.00 -9.99
C SER A 64 9.52 1.63 -10.11
N ALA A 65 10.05 1.72 -11.33
CA ALA A 65 11.31 2.39 -11.61
C ALA A 65 11.36 3.84 -11.07
N GLU A 66 10.23 4.56 -11.07
CA GLU A 66 10.12 5.90 -10.49
C GLU A 66 10.33 5.91 -8.96
N VAL A 67 9.85 4.88 -8.25
CA VAL A 67 10.06 4.74 -6.80
C VAL A 67 11.50 4.34 -6.49
N ALA A 68 12.10 3.49 -7.30
CA ALA A 68 13.51 3.14 -7.18
C ALA A 68 14.42 4.38 -7.39
N ASP A 69 14.08 5.24 -8.35
CA ASP A 69 14.77 6.51 -8.57
C ASP A 69 14.58 7.46 -7.37
N LEU A 70 13.36 7.56 -6.81
CA LEU A 70 13.10 8.33 -5.60
C LEU A 70 13.96 7.85 -4.42
N LYS A 71 14.11 6.53 -4.23
CA LYS A 71 15.02 5.98 -3.22
C LYS A 71 16.46 6.45 -3.47
N LYS A 72 16.94 6.34 -4.71
CA LYS A 72 18.29 6.78 -5.07
C LYS A 72 18.51 8.26 -4.77
N GLN A 73 17.52 9.11 -5.05
CA GLN A 73 17.57 10.53 -4.71
C GLN A 73 17.64 10.76 -3.19
N CYS A 74 16.92 9.97 -2.39
CA CYS A 74 17.04 10.00 -0.94
C CYS A 74 18.43 9.58 -0.45
N ASP A 75 18.99 8.50 -1.01
CA ASP A 75 20.33 8.03 -0.63
C ASP A 75 21.37 9.16 -0.89
N VAL A 76 21.35 9.77 -2.07
CA VAL A 76 22.24 10.89 -2.42
C VAL A 76 22.02 12.10 -1.51
N LEU A 77 20.77 12.44 -1.19
CA LEU A 77 20.46 13.57 -0.32
C LEU A 77 20.99 13.35 1.11
N VAL A 78 20.88 12.14 1.65
CA VAL A 78 21.42 11.81 2.97
C VAL A 78 22.94 11.86 2.97
N GLU A 79 23.58 11.37 1.91
CA GLU A 79 25.04 11.41 1.76
C GLU A 79 25.58 12.84 1.61
N GLU A 80 24.97 13.67 0.77
CA GLU A 80 25.46 15.03 0.50
C GLU A 80 25.24 15.99 1.67
N TYR A 81 24.17 15.79 2.43
CA TYR A 81 23.76 16.68 3.53
C TYR A 81 23.98 16.06 4.92
N GLU A 82 24.86 15.06 5.06
CA GLU A 82 25.13 14.39 6.34
C GLU A 82 25.51 15.38 7.45
N ASP A 83 26.44 16.29 7.18
CA ASP A 83 26.90 17.31 8.13
C ASP A 83 25.74 18.23 8.58
N VAL A 84 24.86 18.59 7.64
CA VAL A 84 23.71 19.47 7.90
C VAL A 84 22.65 18.75 8.75
N ILE A 85 22.40 17.48 8.46
CA ILE A 85 21.50 16.62 9.23
C ILE A 85 22.06 16.41 10.65
N GLU A 86 23.37 16.23 10.78
CA GLU A 86 24.04 16.08 12.06
C GLU A 86 23.96 17.35 12.91
N ASP A 87 24.20 18.51 12.30
CA ASP A 87 24.06 19.81 12.95
C ASP A 87 22.62 20.06 13.42
N TRP A 88 21.64 19.78 12.58
CA TRP A 88 20.23 19.85 12.96
C TRP A 88 19.92 18.95 14.15
N TYR A 89 20.39 17.70 14.11
CA TYR A 89 20.17 16.73 15.17
C TYR A 89 20.84 17.14 16.50
N ARG A 90 21.94 17.89 16.49
CA ARG A 90 22.63 18.31 17.72
C ARG A 90 22.16 19.67 18.26
N HIS A 91 21.82 20.61 17.38
CA HIS A 91 21.66 22.01 17.75
C HIS A 91 20.27 22.59 17.40
N HIS A 92 19.55 22.03 16.43
CA HIS A 92 18.30 22.60 15.89
C HIS A 92 17.08 21.68 16.01
N GLN A 93 17.04 20.74 16.97
CA GLN A 93 15.91 19.81 17.16
C GLN A 93 14.54 20.49 17.39
N THR A 94 14.51 21.78 17.72
CA THR A 94 13.27 22.56 17.88
C THR A 94 12.64 23.00 16.56
N GLU A 95 13.41 22.99 15.47
CA GLU A 95 12.96 23.38 14.13
C GLU A 95 12.52 22.15 13.32
N ASP A 96 11.57 22.34 12.39
CA ASP A 96 11.14 21.23 11.54
C ASP A 96 12.25 20.86 10.55
N LEU A 97 12.61 19.57 10.51
CA LEU A 97 13.69 19.08 9.63
C LEU A 97 13.39 19.39 8.16
N SER A 98 12.13 19.32 7.72
CA SER A 98 11.76 19.58 6.33
C SER A 98 11.98 21.04 5.97
N GLN A 99 11.77 21.97 6.90
CA GLN A 99 12.06 23.39 6.68
C GLN A 99 13.57 23.61 6.66
N PHE A 100 14.28 23.18 7.71
CA PHE A 100 15.73 23.35 7.82
C PHE A 100 16.46 22.70 6.65
N LEU A 101 16.35 21.39 6.48
CA LEU A 101 17.07 20.66 5.43
C LEU A 101 16.52 20.98 4.04
N CYS A 102 15.22 20.83 3.80
CA CYS A 102 14.71 20.92 2.44
C CYS A 102 14.59 22.36 1.96
N ALA A 103 14.01 23.29 2.74
CA ALA A 103 13.79 24.66 2.26
C ALA A 103 15.07 25.50 2.28
N GLU A 104 15.87 25.42 3.34
CA GLU A 104 17.03 26.31 3.52
C GLU A 104 18.32 25.80 2.86
N HIS A 105 18.47 24.47 2.75
CA HIS A 105 19.68 23.85 2.20
C HIS A 105 19.44 23.23 0.81
N VAL A 106 18.58 22.20 0.69
CA VAL A 106 18.42 21.43 -0.56
C VAL A 106 17.76 22.23 -1.69
N LEU A 107 16.71 22.99 -1.37
CA LEU A 107 15.93 23.81 -2.31
C LEU A 107 16.33 25.28 -2.31
N LYS A 108 17.51 25.61 -1.79
CA LYS A 108 17.98 26.99 -1.74
C LYS A 108 17.99 27.62 -3.13
N GLY A 109 17.15 28.63 -3.34
CA GLY A 109 16.99 29.31 -4.64
C GLY A 109 16.16 28.55 -5.68
N LYS A 110 15.48 27.47 -5.29
CA LYS A 110 14.54 26.69 -6.10
C LYS A 110 13.11 26.87 -5.57
N ASP A 111 12.15 26.30 -6.28
CA ASP A 111 10.76 26.27 -5.84
C ASP A 111 10.59 25.40 -4.59
N THR A 112 9.90 25.94 -3.58
CA THR A 112 9.56 25.28 -2.31
C THR A 112 8.09 24.91 -2.21
N SER A 113 7.32 25.12 -3.29
CA SER A 113 5.88 24.81 -3.37
C SER A 113 5.56 23.36 -3.00
N CYS A 114 6.44 22.41 -3.32
CA CYS A 114 6.26 20.99 -3.01
C CYS A 114 6.15 20.70 -1.50
N LEU A 115 6.76 21.53 -0.65
CA LEU A 115 6.71 21.37 0.82
C LEU A 115 5.35 21.78 1.41
N ALA A 116 4.57 22.58 0.68
CA ALA A 116 3.24 23.03 1.08
C ALA A 116 2.12 22.15 0.49
N GLU A 117 2.45 21.19 -0.38
CA GLU A 117 1.46 20.32 -1.00
C GLU A 117 0.78 19.43 0.04
N THR A 118 -0.55 19.49 0.10
CA THR A 118 -1.34 18.65 1.00
C THR A 118 -2.33 17.81 0.19
N TRP A 119 -2.31 16.49 0.35
CA TRP A 119 -3.31 15.63 -0.27
C TRP A 119 -4.65 15.72 0.47
N ASN A 120 -5.61 16.44 -0.12
CA ASN A 120 -6.96 16.60 0.43
C ASN A 120 -7.93 15.48 0.00
N GLY A 121 -7.44 14.24 -0.09
CA GLY A 121 -8.24 13.01 -0.04
C GLY A 121 -9.34 12.79 -1.10
N LYS A 122 -9.51 13.66 -2.09
CA LYS A 122 -10.68 13.63 -2.96
C LYS A 122 -10.32 13.61 -4.44
N LYS A 123 -10.09 12.41 -4.95
CA LYS A 123 -10.64 11.95 -6.23
C LYS A 123 -10.55 10.42 -6.43
N GLY A 124 -11.04 9.64 -5.46
CA GLY A 124 -11.12 8.17 -5.59
C GLY A 124 -11.63 7.56 -4.29
N ASP A 125 -12.92 7.69 -4.04
CA ASP A 125 -13.53 7.31 -2.76
C ASP A 125 -13.58 5.77 -2.54
N LEU A 126 -13.20 5.39 -1.31
CA LEU A 126 -13.66 4.24 -0.53
C LEU A 126 -13.27 2.84 -1.02
N ALA A 127 -12.03 2.44 -0.72
CA ALA A 127 -11.75 1.06 -0.32
C ALA A 127 -10.59 1.02 0.67
N SER A 128 -10.86 0.58 1.91
CA SER A 128 -9.89 0.29 2.98
C SER A 128 -9.60 1.41 4.01
N ILE A 129 -10.63 1.83 4.74
CA ILE A 129 -10.47 1.94 6.20
C ILE A 129 -11.07 0.66 6.79
N GLY A 130 -10.22 -0.35 6.94
CA GLY A 130 -10.51 -1.53 7.75
C GLY A 130 -10.43 -1.20 9.24
N GLU A 131 -11.23 -0.26 9.74
CA GLU A 131 -11.45 -0.12 11.18
C GLU A 131 -12.58 -1.03 11.61
N LYS A 132 -12.19 -2.17 12.21
CA LYS A 132 -13.06 -2.98 13.05
C LYS A 132 -13.51 -2.13 14.25
N GLN A 133 -14.60 -1.37 14.11
CA GLN A 133 -15.32 -0.86 15.28
C GLN A 133 -16.16 -1.97 15.88
N SER A 134 -15.58 -2.57 16.93
CA SER A 134 -16.22 -3.42 17.91
C SER A 134 -17.53 -2.80 18.43
N LYS A 135 -18.66 -3.46 18.14
CA LYS A 135 -19.95 -3.18 18.80
C LYS A 135 -19.82 -3.42 20.31
N LYS A 136 -19.65 -2.36 21.10
CA LYS A 136 -19.87 -2.38 22.55
C LYS A 136 -21.35 -2.67 22.83
N LYS A 137 -21.64 -3.91 23.24
CA LYS A 137 -22.95 -4.35 23.74
C LYS A 137 -23.03 -3.95 25.22
N SER A 138 -23.62 -2.80 25.53
CA SER A 138 -23.96 -2.40 26.90
C SER A 138 -25.22 -3.13 27.36
N GLY A 139 -25.05 -4.15 28.20
CA GLY A 139 -26.15 -4.76 28.93
C GLY A 139 -26.51 -3.92 30.16
N LYS A 140 -27.82 -3.62 30.35
CA LYS A 140 -28.37 -3.36 31.69
C LYS A 140 -29.87 -3.67 31.81
N LYS A 141 -30.14 -4.75 32.57
CA LYS A 141 -31.28 -5.05 33.45
C LYS A 141 -32.73 -5.05 32.92
N LYS A 142 -33.19 -6.28 32.66
CA LYS A 142 -34.28 -7.01 33.37
C LYS A 142 -35.32 -6.15 34.12
N LYS A 143 -36.55 -6.11 33.58
CA LYS A 143 -37.80 -6.04 34.37
C LYS A 143 -38.80 -7.06 33.80
N LYS A 144 -39.52 -7.70 34.72
CA LYS A 144 -40.21 -8.99 34.65
C LYS A 144 -41.70 -8.81 34.38
N GLY A 145 -42.30 -9.71 33.60
CA GLY A 145 -43.74 -9.91 33.41
C GLY A 145 -44.06 -10.13 31.93
N ARG A 146 -44.90 -11.06 31.48
CA ARG A 146 -45.72 -12.15 32.03
C ARG A 146 -46.22 -12.93 30.79
N LYS A 147 -46.38 -14.25 30.94
CA LYS A 147 -47.07 -15.27 30.09
C LYS A 147 -47.81 -14.79 28.82
N ASP A 148 -47.65 -15.51 27.71
CA ASP A 148 -48.63 -16.54 27.30
C ASP A 148 -48.08 -17.46 26.17
N GLU A 149 -48.72 -18.62 26.03
CA GLU A 149 -48.35 -19.79 25.24
C GLU A 149 -48.82 -19.66 23.77
N SER A 150 -48.14 -20.35 22.84
CA SER A 150 -48.82 -21.12 21.77
C SER A 150 -47.79 -21.88 20.94
N GLU A 151 -48.16 -23.13 20.69
CA GLU A 151 -47.49 -24.22 20.00
C GLU A 151 -47.40 -24.03 18.47
N GLY A 152 -46.56 -24.85 17.85
CA GLY A 152 -46.79 -25.31 16.47
C GLY A 152 -45.54 -25.51 15.62
N ALA A 153 -45.09 -26.77 15.59
CA ALA A 153 -44.74 -27.57 14.39
C ALA A 153 -43.68 -27.04 13.40
N ASP A 154 -42.85 -27.83 12.74
CA ASP A 154 -42.35 -29.21 12.75
C ASP A 154 -41.34 -29.21 11.58
N GLY A 155 -40.39 -30.16 11.52
CA GLY A 155 -39.57 -30.33 10.31
C GLY A 155 -38.04 -30.31 10.50
N LEU A 156 -37.53 -31.40 11.06
CA LEU A 156 -36.19 -31.96 10.81
C LEU A 156 -36.18 -32.72 9.45
N PRO A 157 -35.09 -33.39 8.99
CA PRO A 157 -33.66 -33.07 8.85
C PRO A 157 -33.20 -33.53 7.42
N PRO A 158 -32.00 -34.10 7.09
CA PRO A 158 -30.70 -34.23 7.78
C PRO A 158 -29.46 -33.96 6.88
N ALA A 159 -28.28 -34.16 7.50
CA ALA A 159 -27.03 -34.74 6.95
C ALA A 159 -26.38 -34.03 5.74
N GLY A 160 -25.07 -33.82 5.67
CA GLY A 160 -23.96 -34.62 6.20
C GLY A 160 -23.00 -34.86 5.03
N GLU A 161 -21.70 -34.89 5.35
CA GLU A 161 -20.64 -35.58 4.59
C GLU A 161 -20.23 -34.90 3.25
N ALA A 162 -18.97 -34.48 3.07
CA ALA A 162 -17.74 -35.25 2.85
C ALA A 162 -17.26 -34.90 1.42
N LEU A 163 -16.04 -34.37 1.27
CA LEU A 163 -14.88 -35.07 0.71
C LEU A 163 -14.64 -34.77 -0.80
N GLU A 164 -13.34 -34.64 -1.11
CA GLU A 164 -12.64 -34.88 -2.40
C GLU A 164 -12.49 -33.66 -3.33
N GLU A 165 -11.26 -33.16 -3.56
CA GLU A 165 -10.11 -33.68 -4.35
C GLU A 165 -10.26 -33.45 -5.87
N SER A 166 -9.13 -33.24 -6.54
CA SER A 166 -8.86 -33.07 -7.98
C SER A 166 -8.63 -31.61 -8.41
N GLY A 167 -7.56 -31.24 -9.11
CA GLY A 167 -6.52 -32.05 -9.71
C GLY A 167 -5.37 -31.19 -10.22
N VAL A 168 -4.19 -31.81 -10.19
CA VAL A 168 -2.94 -31.38 -10.82
C VAL A 168 -3.14 -31.36 -12.34
N GLN A 169 -2.69 -30.30 -13.03
CA GLN A 169 -2.54 -30.34 -14.48
C GLN A 169 -1.05 -30.39 -14.86
N GLU A 170 -0.80 -31.44 -15.62
CA GLU A 170 0.44 -31.94 -16.21
C GLU A 170 0.99 -30.98 -17.28
N ALA A 171 2.31 -30.80 -17.27
CA ALA A 171 3.02 -29.99 -18.27
C ALA A 171 3.24 -30.81 -19.55
N ALA A 172 2.78 -30.30 -20.69
CA ALA A 172 3.11 -30.84 -22.00
C ALA A 172 4.48 -30.31 -22.50
N PRO A 173 5.32 -31.12 -23.16
CA PRO A 173 6.61 -30.69 -23.67
C PRO A 173 6.47 -29.94 -25.01
N LEU A 174 7.12 -28.78 -25.12
CA LEU A 174 7.25 -28.05 -26.38
C LEU A 174 8.30 -28.72 -27.27
N ALA A 175 7.87 -29.13 -28.47
CA ALA A 175 8.77 -29.56 -29.55
C ALA A 175 9.43 -28.35 -30.19
N HIS A 176 10.76 -28.35 -30.30
CA HIS A 176 11.53 -27.41 -31.11
C HIS A 176 11.51 -27.87 -32.58
N SER A 177 11.15 -26.97 -33.50
CA SER A 177 11.47 -27.10 -34.93
C SER A 177 12.70 -26.24 -35.26
N PRO A 178 13.69 -26.76 -36.01
CA PRO A 178 14.81 -26.00 -36.55
C PRO A 178 14.52 -25.50 -37.98
N ALA A 179 15.40 -24.65 -38.50
CA ALA A 179 15.39 -23.89 -39.76
C ALA A 179 14.80 -22.47 -39.60
N ASP A 180 15.50 -21.39 -39.93
CA ASP A 180 16.25 -21.20 -41.18
C ASP A 180 17.46 -20.27 -40.95
N GLU A 181 18.66 -20.75 -41.29
CA GLU A 181 19.78 -19.91 -41.71
C GLU A 181 19.52 -19.48 -43.16
N LEU A 182 19.53 -18.18 -43.43
CA LEU A 182 20.22 -17.60 -44.59
C LEU A 182 20.45 -16.09 -44.42
#